data_AF-A0A7C6B6D6-F1
#
_entry.id   AF-A0A7C6B6D6-F1
#
_cell.length_a   1.000
_cell.length_b   1.000
_cell.length_c   1.000
_cell.angle_alpha   90.00
_cell.angle_beta   90.00
_cell.angle_gamma   90.00
#
_symmetry.space_group_name_H-M   'P 1'
#
loop_
_entity.id
_entity.type
_entity.pdbx_description
1 polymer ?
#
loop_
_entity_poly.entity_id
_entity_poly.type
_entity_poly.pdbx_seq_one_letter_code
_entity_poly.pdbx_strand_id
1 'polypeptide(L)'
;MSAHDEMEADFNGPWWRYPPLRNALIAGVVALLAWLAGRSGIIGSGTETGLYLIAIVVGGHLWAREGIEALVEDREIGIALLMIAATGGAAALGLWEEAAALVVLFGIAEGIEEYTFARTRTAIRALLDLVPKQARSQRWRYCPGCSASLPMRGYTMR
;
A
#
# COMPACT_ATOMS: atom_id res chain seq x y z
N MET A 1 -16.82 0.05 -12.15
CA MET A 1 -15.60 0.45 -12.89
C MET A 1 -14.67 0.96 -11.82
N SER A 2 -13.95 0.03 -11.22
CA SER A 2 -13.37 0.15 -9.89
C SER A 2 -12.18 1.11 -9.87
N ALA A 3 -12.09 1.91 -8.81
CA ALA A 3 -11.06 2.94 -8.60
C ALA A 3 -9.61 2.42 -8.65
N HIS A 4 -9.40 1.10 -8.62
CA HIS A 4 -8.09 0.46 -8.83
C HIS A 4 -7.50 0.70 -10.23
N ASP A 5 -8.31 0.96 -11.27
CA ASP A 5 -7.79 1.17 -12.63
C ASP A 5 -7.16 2.57 -12.84
N GLU A 6 -7.48 3.58 -12.02
CA GLU A 6 -6.87 4.92 -12.15
C GLU A 6 -5.46 5.02 -11.52
N MET A 7 -5.07 4.06 -10.66
CA MET A 7 -3.75 4.03 -9.99
C MET A 7 -2.69 3.18 -10.74
N GLU A 8 -2.89 2.87 -12.02
CA GLU A 8 -1.81 2.41 -12.92
C GLU A 8 -1.03 3.58 -13.56
N ALA A 9 -1.10 4.80 -13.00
CA ALA A 9 -0.21 5.88 -13.36
C ALA A 9 1.15 5.70 -12.65
N ASP A 10 2.21 5.41 -13.41
CA ASP A 10 3.60 5.34 -12.96
C ASP A 10 4.01 6.65 -12.25
N PHE A 11 3.77 6.73 -10.93
CA PHE A 11 3.98 7.93 -10.15
C PHE A 11 5.47 8.09 -9.85
N ASN A 12 6.17 8.80 -10.73
CA ASN A 12 7.61 9.08 -10.60
C ASN A 12 7.89 10.29 -9.68
N GLY A 13 7.23 10.32 -8.51
CA GLY A 13 7.35 11.37 -7.50
C GLY A 13 7.80 10.83 -6.13
N PRO A 14 8.14 11.70 -5.17
CA PRO A 14 8.49 11.26 -3.82
C PRO A 14 7.35 10.47 -3.17
N TRP A 15 7.68 9.43 -2.40
CA TRP A 15 6.71 8.52 -1.78
C TRP A 15 5.63 9.22 -0.95
N TRP A 16 5.96 10.33 -0.28
CA TRP A 16 5.02 11.12 0.53
C TRP A 16 3.96 11.91 -0.27
N ARG A 17 4.05 11.94 -1.62
CA ARG A 17 3.08 12.62 -2.48
C ARG A 17 1.99 11.71 -3.04
N TYR A 18 2.08 10.41 -2.80
CA TYR A 18 1.07 9.45 -3.26
C TYR A 18 -0.30 9.82 -2.65
N PRO A 19 -1.39 9.99 -3.44
CA PRO A 19 -2.64 10.57 -2.96
C PRO A 19 -3.27 9.90 -1.72
N PRO A 20 -3.37 8.55 -1.63
CA PRO A 20 -3.88 7.88 -0.44
C PRO A 20 -3.00 8.15 0.78
N LEU A 21 -1.68 8.00 0.64
CA LEU A 21 -0.73 8.21 1.72
C LEU A 21 -0.72 9.66 2.20
N ARG A 22 -0.81 10.62 1.27
CA ARG A 22 -0.87 12.06 1.57
C ARG A 22 -2.10 12.39 2.41
N ASN A 23 -3.27 11.88 2.05
CA ASN A 23 -4.51 12.15 2.79
C ASN A 23 -4.46 11.53 4.19
N ALA A 24 -3.93 10.31 4.31
CA ALA A 24 -3.71 9.66 5.61
C ALA A 24 -2.71 10.44 6.49
N LEU A 25 -1.63 10.97 5.91
CA LEU A 25 -0.67 11.81 6.64
C LEU A 25 -1.29 13.14 7.08
N ILE A 26 -2.08 13.79 6.23
CA ILE A 26 -2.80 15.03 6.61
C ILE A 26 -3.77 14.74 7.75
N ALA A 27 -4.54 13.66 7.65
CA ALA A 27 -5.44 13.23 8.72
C ALA A 27 -4.68 12.93 10.01
N GLY A 28 -3.51 12.28 9.92
CA GLY A 28 -2.64 12.01 11.07
C GLY A 28 -2.13 13.28 11.75
N VAL A 29 -1.73 14.29 10.98
CA VAL A 29 -1.34 15.59 11.53
C VAL A 29 -2.52 16.27 12.23
N VAL A 30 -3.72 16.24 11.62
CA VAL A 30 -4.93 16.83 12.22
C VAL A 30 -5.30 16.10 13.52
N ALA A 31 -5.30 14.77 13.52
CA ALA A 31 -5.58 13.95 14.71
C ALA A 31 -4.56 14.20 15.83
N LEU A 32 -3.26 14.29 15.49
CA LEU A 32 -2.21 14.58 16.45
C LEU A 32 -2.37 15.98 17.07
N LEU A 33 -2.71 16.97 16.25
CA LEU A 33 -2.98 18.33 16.75
C LEU A 33 -4.22 18.36 17.63
N ALA A 34 -5.28 17.63 17.26
CA ALA A 34 -6.48 17.50 18.08
C ALA A 34 -6.15 16.93 19.46
N TRP A 35 -5.38 15.83 19.49
CA TRP A 35 -4.92 15.18 20.72
C TRP A 35 -4.06 16.09 21.60
N LEU A 36 -3.09 16.78 21.00
CA LEU A 36 -2.21 17.73 21.72
C LEU A 36 -3.02 18.88 22.32
N ALA A 37 -4.01 19.36 21.58
CA ALA A 37 -4.81 20.50 21.97
C ALA A 37 -5.88 20.13 23.01
N GLY A 38 -6.43 18.91 22.97
CA GLY A 38 -7.22 18.33 24.05
C GLY A 38 -6.40 18.18 25.33
N ARG A 39 -5.16 17.68 25.21
CA ARG A 39 -4.26 17.48 26.36
C ARG A 39 -3.86 18.77 27.08
N SER A 40 -3.73 19.86 26.33
CA SER A 40 -3.38 21.19 26.86
C SER A 40 -4.59 21.95 27.43
N GLY A 41 -5.81 21.43 27.26
CA GLY A 41 -7.03 22.03 27.79
C GLY A 41 -7.40 23.38 27.15
N ILE A 42 -6.79 23.70 26.00
CA ILE A 42 -7.00 24.98 25.28
C ILE A 42 -8.35 24.97 24.56
N ILE A 43 -8.88 23.79 24.24
CA ILE A 43 -10.09 23.62 23.44
C ILE A 43 -11.20 22.91 24.24
N GLY A 44 -12.46 23.26 23.98
CA GLY A 44 -13.62 22.56 24.53
C GLY A 44 -13.82 21.17 23.91
N SER A 45 -14.50 20.29 24.65
CA SER A 45 -14.74 18.89 24.26
C SER A 45 -15.48 18.73 22.92
N GLY A 46 -16.40 19.64 22.60
CA GLY A 46 -17.14 19.60 21.33
C GLY A 46 -16.27 19.88 20.10
N THR A 47 -15.36 20.84 20.23
CA THR A 47 -14.40 21.22 19.18
C THR A 47 -13.34 20.15 18.95
N GLU A 48 -12.86 19.48 20.01
CA GLU A 48 -11.96 18.33 19.90
C GLU A 48 -12.61 17.18 19.10
N THR A 49 -13.85 16.83 19.43
CA THR A 49 -14.63 15.83 18.70
C THR A 49 -14.78 16.21 17.22
N GLY A 50 -15.03 17.49 16.93
CA GLY A 50 -15.11 18.01 15.58
C GLY A 50 -13.81 17.84 14.79
N LEU A 51 -12.65 18.06 15.42
CA LEU A 51 -11.34 17.84 14.78
C LEU A 51 -11.10 16.35 14.49
N TYR A 52 -11.44 15.45 15.41
CA TYR A 52 -11.33 14.01 15.17
C TYR A 52 -12.25 13.54 14.04
N LEU A 53 -13.48 14.06 13.97
CA LEU A 53 -14.39 13.78 12.85
C LEU A 53 -13.80 14.22 11.51
N ILE A 54 -13.18 15.41 11.45
CA ILE A 54 -12.50 15.87 10.24
C ILE A 54 -11.36 14.93 9.87
N ALA A 55 -10.54 14.50 10.84
CA ALA A 55 -9.45 13.56 10.60
C ALA A 55 -9.97 12.20 10.08
N ILE A 56 -11.04 11.67 10.67
CA ILE A 56 -11.69 10.42 10.25
C ILE A 56 -12.20 10.53 8.81
N VAL A 57 -12.87 11.63 8.46
CA VAL A 57 -13.40 11.81 7.10
C VAL A 57 -12.26 11.97 6.09
N VAL A 58 -11.27 12.81 6.37
CA VAL A 58 -10.15 13.08 5.45
C VAL A 58 -9.27 11.84 5.25
N GLY A 59 -8.98 11.09 6.32
CA GLY A 59 -8.14 9.89 6.27
C GLY A 59 -8.89 8.64 5.82
N GLY A 60 -10.20 8.59 6.06
CA GLY A 60 -11.05 7.42 5.81
C GLY A 60 -11.68 7.38 4.42
N HIS A 61 -11.91 8.53 3.77
CA HIS A 61 -12.80 8.60 2.61
C HIS A 61 -12.40 7.73 1.42
N LEU A 62 -11.10 7.58 1.14
CA LEU A 62 -10.61 6.89 -0.05
C LEU A 62 -10.86 5.37 0.05
N TRP A 63 -10.20 4.72 1.02
CA TRP A 63 -10.31 3.28 1.24
C TRP A 63 -11.69 2.85 1.74
N ALA A 64 -12.44 3.74 2.43
CA ALA A 64 -13.80 3.41 2.86
C ALA A 64 -14.75 3.31 1.66
N ARG A 65 -14.59 4.18 0.64
CA ARG A 65 -15.37 4.09 -0.58
C ARG A 65 -15.03 2.82 -1.37
N GLU A 66 -13.75 2.51 -1.50
CA GLU A 66 -13.28 1.30 -2.16
C GLU A 66 -13.79 0.04 -1.45
N GLY A 67 -13.70 -0.01 -0.12
CA GLY A 67 -14.21 -1.12 0.68
C GLY A 67 -15.72 -1.32 0.56
N ILE A 68 -16.49 -0.24 0.43
CA ILE A 68 -17.94 -0.32 0.19
C ILE A 68 -18.23 -0.79 -1.24
N GLU A 69 -17.50 -0.28 -2.23
CA GLU A 69 -17.67 -0.68 -3.63
C GLU A 69 -17.37 -2.18 -3.82
N ALA A 70 -16.26 -2.67 -3.26
CA ALA A 70 -15.90 -4.09 -3.29
C ALA A 70 -16.95 -4.98 -2.61
N LEU A 71 -17.57 -4.50 -1.52
CA LEU A 71 -18.64 -5.26 -0.87
C LEU A 71 -19.92 -5.30 -1.71
N VAL A 72 -20.28 -4.20 -2.37
CA VAL A 72 -21.54 -4.09 -3.12
C VAL A 72 -21.46 -4.77 -4.47
N GLU A 73 -20.38 -4.54 -5.21
CA GLU A 73 -20.19 -5.05 -6.57
C GLU A 73 -19.70 -6.50 -6.55
N ASP A 74 -18.60 -6.75 -5.84
CA ASP A 74 -17.91 -8.05 -5.87
C ASP A 74 -18.40 -9.01 -4.78
N ARG A 75 -19.17 -8.51 -3.79
CA ARG A 75 -19.63 -9.27 -2.60
C ARG A 75 -18.49 -9.89 -1.80
N GLU A 76 -17.33 -9.26 -1.83
CA GLU A 76 -16.15 -9.70 -1.10
C GLU A 76 -16.02 -8.95 0.22
N ILE A 77 -15.71 -9.68 1.29
CA ILE A 77 -15.44 -9.11 2.61
C ILE A 77 -13.94 -8.86 2.71
N GLY A 78 -13.54 -7.63 2.38
CA GLY A 78 -12.16 -7.15 2.53
C GLY A 78 -11.84 -6.61 3.92
N ILE A 79 -10.54 -6.39 4.18
CA ILE A 79 -10.03 -5.77 5.41
C ILE A 79 -10.63 -4.36 5.60
N ALA A 80 -10.85 -3.62 4.51
CA ALA A 80 -11.50 -2.32 4.54
C ALA A 80 -12.90 -2.35 5.19
N LEU A 81 -13.70 -3.40 4.96
CA LEU A 81 -15.01 -3.53 5.61
C LEU A 81 -14.89 -3.72 7.12
N LEU A 82 -13.95 -4.58 7.55
CA LEU A 82 -13.65 -4.78 8.96
C LEU A 82 -13.23 -3.47 9.63
N MET A 83 -12.46 -2.65 8.92
CA MET A 83 -12.02 -1.33 9.39
C MET A 83 -13.16 -0.32 9.51
N ILE A 84 -14.10 -0.29 8.55
CA ILE A 84 -15.30 0.54 8.65
C ILE A 84 -16.13 0.13 9.87
N ALA A 85 -16.32 -1.18 10.08
CA ALA A 85 -17.06 -1.70 11.22
C ALA A 85 -16.39 -1.35 12.56
N ALA A 86 -15.06 -1.51 12.65
CA ALA A 86 -14.29 -1.15 13.85
C ALA A 86 -14.35 0.35 14.15
N THR A 87 -14.16 1.19 13.13
CA THR A 87 -14.23 2.65 13.26
C THR A 87 -15.64 3.09 13.67
N GLY A 88 -16.68 2.53 13.05
CA GLY A 88 -18.07 2.77 13.41
C GLY A 88 -18.39 2.32 14.84
N GLY A 89 -17.86 1.18 15.28
CA GLY A 89 -17.98 0.68 16.65
C GLY A 89 -17.34 1.62 17.68
N ALA A 90 -16.11 2.09 17.43
CA ALA A 90 -15.45 3.06 18.29
C ALA A 90 -16.21 4.38 18.36
N ALA A 91 -16.68 4.89 17.21
CA ALA A 91 -17.51 6.09 17.15
C ALA A 91 -18.84 5.94 17.93
N ALA A 92 -19.48 4.77 17.85
CA ALA A 92 -20.72 4.49 18.58
C ALA A 92 -20.53 4.45 20.10
N LEU A 93 -19.33 4.10 20.58
CA LEU A 93 -18.94 4.12 21.98
C LEU A 93 -18.48 5.51 22.47
N GLY A 94 -18.41 6.51 21.57
CA GLY A 94 -17.91 7.85 21.88
C GLY A 94 -16.38 7.94 21.97
N LEU A 95 -15.68 6.91 21.51
CA LEU A 95 -14.21 6.79 21.50
C LEU A 95 -13.65 7.40 20.21
N TRP A 96 -13.76 8.73 20.10
CA TRP A 96 -13.39 9.48 18.89
C TRP A 96 -11.87 9.52 18.64
N GLU A 97 -11.07 9.54 19.71
CA GLU A 97 -9.61 9.50 19.64
C GLU A 97 -9.13 8.18 19.02
N GLU A 98 -9.67 7.07 19.52
CA GLU A 98 -9.35 5.72 19.07
C GLU A 98 -9.83 5.49 17.63
N ALA A 99 -11.02 5.97 17.29
CA ALA A 99 -11.55 5.91 15.93
C ALA A 99 -10.64 6.66 14.94
N ALA A 100 -10.19 7.87 15.29
CA ALA A 100 -9.28 8.65 14.45
C ALA A 100 -7.92 7.97 14.31
N ALA A 101 -7.37 7.44 15.40
CA ALA A 101 -6.10 6.71 15.38
C ALA A 101 -6.16 5.48 14.46
N LEU A 102 -7.23 4.69 14.55
CA LEU A 102 -7.44 3.52 13.69
C LEU A 102 -7.46 3.89 12.20
N VAL A 103 -8.22 4.94 11.84
CA VAL A 103 -8.34 5.41 10.46
C VAL A 103 -6.99 5.90 9.91
N VAL A 104 -6.23 6.65 10.72
CA VAL A 104 -4.92 7.17 10.31
C VAL A 104 -3.93 6.03 10.09
N LEU A 105 -3.83 5.09 11.04
CA LEU A 105 -2.90 3.97 10.96
C LEU A 105 -3.21 3.08 9.76
N PHE A 106 -4.49 2.77 9.55
CA PHE A 106 -4.91 1.97 8.41
C PHE A 106 -4.66 2.67 7.08
N GLY A 107 -5.01 3.96 6.96
CA GLY A 107 -4.75 4.72 5.73
C GLY A 107 -3.27 4.82 5.39
N ILE A 108 -2.38 4.88 6.39
CA ILE A 108 -0.93 4.82 6.17
C ILE A 108 -0.50 3.43 5.69
N ALA A 109 -1.02 2.37 6.32
CA ALA A 109 -0.69 0.99 5.95
C ALA A 109 -1.09 0.68 4.50
N GLU A 110 -2.33 1.00 4.12
CA GLU A 110 -2.84 0.86 2.75
C GLU A 110 -2.00 1.66 1.75
N GLY A 111 -1.70 2.94 2.06
CA GLY A 111 -0.88 3.76 1.18
C GLY A 111 0.55 3.23 0.99
N ILE A 112 1.13 2.58 2.00
CA ILE A 112 2.45 1.94 1.91
C ILE A 112 2.36 0.62 1.14
N GLU A 113 1.33 -0.17 1.39
CA GLU A 113 1.09 -1.44 0.70
C GLU A 113 1.00 -1.21 -0.81
N GLU A 114 0.14 -0.29 -1.23
CA GLU A 114 -0.08 0.01 -2.64
C GLU A 114 1.18 0.54 -3.31
N TYR A 115 1.91 1.46 -2.65
CA TYR A 115 3.20 1.94 -3.13
C TYR A 115 4.24 0.81 -3.27
N THR A 116 4.33 -0.07 -2.28
CA THR A 116 5.28 -1.18 -2.26
C THR A 116 4.95 -2.20 -3.34
N PHE A 117 3.66 -2.48 -3.54
CA PHE A 117 3.17 -3.40 -4.56
C PHE A 117 3.48 -2.87 -5.97
N ALA A 118 3.16 -1.60 -6.25
CA ALA A 118 3.49 -0.93 -7.51
C ALA A 118 4.99 -0.97 -7.80
N ARG A 119 5.82 -0.60 -6.82
CA ARG A 119 7.29 -0.61 -6.95
C ARG A 119 7.84 -2.01 -7.20
N THR A 120 7.32 -3.02 -6.52
CA THR A 120 7.73 -4.42 -6.69
C THR A 120 7.41 -4.93 -8.10
N ARG A 121 6.20 -4.62 -8.60
CA ARG A 121 5.77 -5.00 -9.95
C ARG A 121 6.65 -4.36 -11.04
N THR A 122 7.01 -3.09 -10.88
CA THR A 122 7.93 -2.40 -11.81
C THR A 122 9.34 -3.00 -11.78
N ALA A 123 9.86 -3.36 -10.59
CA ALA A 123 11.17 -4.01 -10.47
C ALA A 123 11.19 -5.39 -11.17
N ILE A 124 10.14 -6.19 -11.01
CA ILE A 124 10.02 -7.50 -11.68
C ILE A 124 9.96 -7.32 -13.20
N ARG A 125 9.18 -6.35 -13.70
CA ARG A 125 9.10 -6.04 -15.13
C ARG A 125 10.45 -5.64 -15.70
N ALA A 126 11.18 -4.77 -15.00
CA ALA A 126 12.53 -4.38 -15.41
C ALA A 126 13.49 -5.59 -15.49
N LEU A 127 13.41 -6.52 -14.54
CA LEU A 127 14.21 -7.76 -14.58
C LEU A 127 13.82 -8.67 -15.74
N LEU A 128 12.52 -8.79 -16.05
CA LEU A 128 12.02 -9.57 -17.18
C LEU A 128 12.43 -8.95 -18.53
N ASP A 129 12.51 -7.63 -18.62
CA ASP A 129 12.96 -6.93 -19.83
C ASP A 129 14.45 -7.15 -20.14
N LEU A 130 15.27 -7.49 -19.13
CA LEU A 130 16.66 -7.91 -19.36
C LEU A 130 16.78 -9.32 -19.95
N VAL A 131 15.72 -10.14 -19.92
CA VAL A 131 15.75 -11.47 -20.52
C VAL A 131 15.65 -11.32 -22.05
N PRO A 132 16.70 -11.70 -22.81
CA PRO A 132 16.72 -11.50 -24.25
C PRO A 132 15.60 -12.31 -24.91
N LYS A 133 14.72 -11.64 -25.67
CA LYS A 133 13.58 -12.25 -26.37
C LYS A 133 13.98 -13.28 -27.45
N GLN A 134 15.26 -13.33 -27.83
CA GLN A 134 15.79 -14.24 -28.85
C GLN A 134 16.99 -15.02 -28.32
N ALA A 135 16.80 -16.31 -28.10
CA ALA A 135 17.91 -17.23 -27.85
C ALA A 135 18.47 -17.72 -29.19
N ARG A 136 19.72 -17.37 -29.52
CA ARG A 136 20.41 -17.96 -30.67
C ARG A 136 20.74 -19.41 -30.36
N SER A 137 19.94 -20.34 -30.89
CA SER A 137 20.20 -21.78 -30.83
C SER A 137 21.47 -22.10 -31.64
N GLN A 138 22.61 -22.15 -30.96
CA GLN A 138 23.81 -22.77 -31.51
C GLN A 138 23.55 -24.28 -31.48
N ARG A 139 23.07 -24.82 -32.60
CA ARG A 139 22.97 -26.26 -32.79
C ARG A 139 24.40 -26.80 -32.72
N TRP A 140 24.78 -27.39 -31.59
CA TRP A 140 26.06 -28.06 -31.41
C TRP A 140 26.14 -29.21 -32.42
N ARG A 141 26.71 -28.91 -33.59
CA ARG A 141 27.29 -29.93 -34.44
C ARG A 141 28.49 -30.46 -33.67
N TYR A 142 28.43 -31.75 -33.36
CA TYR A 142 29.56 -32.54 -32.88
C TYR A 142 30.81 -32.13 -33.68
N CYS A 143 31.78 -31.49 -33.03
CA CYS A 143 33.04 -31.12 -33.67
C CYS A 143 33.89 -32.40 -33.71
N PRO A 144 34.07 -33.05 -34.89
CA PRO A 144 34.68 -34.38 -34.95
C PRO A 144 36.20 -34.36 -34.76
N GLY A 145 36.77 -33.26 -34.25
CA GLY A 145 38.19 -33.08 -34.00
C GLY A 145 38.54 -32.51 -32.62
N CYS A 146 37.58 -32.34 -31.70
CA CYS A 146 37.89 -31.96 -30.32
C CYS A 146 38.35 -33.19 -29.52
N SER A 147 39.58 -33.65 -29.77
CA SER A 147 40.23 -34.58 -28.86
C SER A 147 40.70 -33.83 -27.62
N ALA A 148 40.06 -34.12 -26.49
CA ALA A 148 40.61 -34.18 -25.15
C ALA A 148 41.84 -33.29 -24.81
N SER A 149 41.62 -32.25 -24.01
CA SER A 149 42.46 -31.92 -22.84
C SER A 149 41.85 -30.76 -22.05
N LEU A 150 40.66 -30.96 -21.49
CA LEU A 150 40.17 -30.10 -20.41
C LEU A 150 40.42 -30.84 -19.09
N PRO A 151 41.36 -30.37 -18.24
CA PRO A 151 41.47 -30.89 -16.89
C PRO A 151 40.19 -30.49 -16.12
N MET A 152 39.31 -31.47 -15.92
CA MET A 152 38.21 -31.41 -14.96
C MET A 152 38.80 -31.26 -13.56
N ARG A 153 39.04 -30.00 -13.16
CA ARG A 153 39.37 -29.67 -11.77
C ARG A 153 38.08 -29.84 -10.95
N GLY A 154 38.13 -30.81 -10.05
CA GLY A 154 36.96 -31.39 -9.38
C GLY A 154 36.03 -30.39 -8.71
N TYR A 155 34.74 -30.56 -8.99
CA TYR A 155 33.64 -30.07 -8.16
C TYR A 155 33.08 -31.28 -7.41
N THR A 156 33.55 -31.50 -6.19
CA THR A 156 32.89 -32.39 -5.23
C THR A 156 31.78 -31.59 -4.55
N MET A 157 30.53 -31.80 -4.95
CA MET A 157 29.37 -31.45 -4.11
C MET A 157 29.31 -32.48 -2.99
N ARG A 158 29.39 -32.01 -1.73
CA ARG A 158 29.08 -32.78 -0.53
C ARG A 158 27.87 -32.15 0.12
#